data_AF-A0A259SIW9-F1
#
_entry.id   AF-A0A259SIW9-F1
#
_cell.length_a   1.000
_cell.length_b   1.000
_cell.length_c   1.000
_cell.angle_alpha   90.00
_cell.angle_beta   90.00
_cell.angle_gamma   90.00
#
_symmetry.space_group_name_H-M   'P 1'
#
loop_
_entity.id
_entity.type
_entity.pdbx_description
1 polymer ?
#
loop_
_entity_poly.entity_id
_entity_poly.type
_entity_poly.pdbx_seq_one_letter_code
_entity_poly.pdbx_strand_id
1 'polypeptide(L)'
;VQQLADWSVLGHSYRLTNLLPFFLLGALLLRGGLRRGRTMWIMLAIAPFAYAVRPVLEKGLHQPAAVSGSYPDTLHDVGLVFVAYAAIVLLAGLPRRGAVVDGVFAPLRVWGQLALSLYLLHVWIVSLWATSIGWPTANMPLGWASVVLAPLAVAWLWWRFVGTGPVEWLMGAVSGRPKPLIVRRRGIRARTTG
;
A
#
# COMPACT_ATOMS: atom_id res chain seq x y z
N VAL A 1 -32.51 2.56 -6.09
CA VAL A 1 -31.65 2.41 -7.30
C VAL A 1 -30.83 3.68 -7.57
N GLN A 2 -31.43 4.88 -7.53
CA GLN A 2 -30.69 6.14 -7.64
C GLN A 2 -29.61 6.34 -6.56
N GLN A 3 -29.89 6.04 -5.29
CA GLN A 3 -28.87 6.07 -4.22
C GLN A 3 -27.71 5.07 -4.43
N LEU A 4 -28.01 3.90 -5.00
CA LEU A 4 -26.99 2.91 -5.37
C LEU A 4 -26.23 3.32 -6.62
N ALA A 5 -26.81 4.09 -7.53
CA ALA A 5 -26.14 4.64 -8.71
C ALA A 5 -25.30 5.87 -8.36
N ASP A 6 -25.76 6.72 -7.42
CA ASP A 6 -24.96 7.80 -6.81
C ASP A 6 -23.82 7.26 -5.97
N TRP A 7 -24.02 6.12 -5.29
CA TRP A 7 -22.90 5.37 -4.74
C TRP A 7 -22.05 4.78 -5.88
N SER A 8 -22.51 3.81 -6.63
CA SER A 8 -21.64 3.04 -7.54
C SER A 8 -21.05 3.76 -8.76
N VAL A 9 -21.70 4.80 -9.32
CA VAL A 9 -21.37 5.35 -10.65
C VAL A 9 -21.26 6.89 -10.68
N LEU A 10 -22.08 7.62 -9.93
CA LEU A 10 -22.30 9.08 -10.13
C LEU A 10 -21.73 9.98 -9.02
N GLY A 11 -21.37 9.45 -7.86
CA GLY A 11 -20.89 10.24 -6.73
C GLY A 11 -19.41 10.63 -6.84
N HIS A 12 -19.08 11.88 -6.48
CA HIS A 12 -17.70 12.40 -6.32
C HIS A 12 -16.81 11.53 -5.42
N SER A 13 -17.40 10.66 -4.61
CA SER A 13 -16.73 9.76 -3.67
C SER A 13 -16.26 8.45 -4.31
N TYR A 14 -16.74 8.09 -5.50
CA TYR A 14 -16.54 6.75 -6.04
C TYR A 14 -15.36 6.65 -7.00
N ARG A 15 -14.25 6.24 -6.39
CA ARG A 15 -13.01 5.90 -7.06
C ARG A 15 -13.11 4.69 -7.99
N LEU A 16 -14.26 4.01 -8.16
CA LEU A 16 -14.34 2.78 -8.96
C LEU A 16 -14.09 3.04 -10.45
N THR A 17 -14.75 4.05 -11.03
CA THR A 17 -14.54 4.48 -12.42
C THR A 17 -13.16 5.08 -12.65
N ASN A 18 -12.55 5.66 -11.62
CA ASN A 18 -11.19 6.19 -11.70
C ASN A 18 -10.11 5.11 -11.51
N LEU A 19 -10.29 4.19 -10.55
CA LEU A 19 -9.36 3.13 -10.18
C LEU A 19 -9.39 1.95 -11.14
N LEU A 20 -10.53 1.64 -11.76
CA LEU A 20 -10.63 0.52 -12.69
C LEU A 20 -9.69 0.69 -13.90
N PRO A 21 -9.63 1.85 -14.58
CA PRO A 21 -8.62 2.13 -15.59
C PRO A 21 -7.19 1.96 -15.06
N PHE A 22 -6.88 2.47 -13.86
CA PHE A 22 -5.54 2.32 -13.28
C PHE A 22 -5.19 0.86 -12.98
N PHE A 23 -6.15 0.09 -12.48
CA PHE A 23 -5.99 -1.34 -12.20
C PHE A 23 -5.75 -2.12 -13.50
N LEU A 24 -6.54 -1.86 -14.54
CA LEU A 24 -6.39 -2.49 -15.86
C LEU A 24 -5.05 -2.11 -16.51
N LEU A 25 -4.65 -0.85 -16.41
CA LEU A 25 -3.37 -0.37 -16.92
C LEU A 25 -2.20 -1.02 -16.17
N GLY A 26 -2.27 -1.10 -14.84
CA GLY A 26 -1.31 -1.84 -14.03
C GLY A 26 -1.23 -3.32 -14.39
N ALA A 27 -2.38 -3.99 -14.58
CA ALA A 27 -2.45 -5.39 -14.99
C ALA A 27 -1.85 -5.62 -16.38
N LEU A 28 -2.10 -4.71 -17.32
CA LEU A 28 -1.52 -4.74 -18.67
C LEU A 28 0.00 -4.55 -18.62
N LEU A 29 0.49 -3.61 -17.81
CA LEU A 29 1.92 -3.38 -17.61
C LEU A 29 2.62 -4.58 -16.95
N LEU A 30 1.98 -5.23 -15.98
CA LEU A 30 2.48 -6.46 -15.37
C LEU A 30 2.55 -7.60 -16.39
N ARG A 31 1.54 -7.73 -17.25
CA ARG A 31 1.50 -8.74 -18.32
C ARG A 31 2.57 -8.51 -19.39
N GLY A 32 2.96 -7.26 -19.65
CA GLY A 32 4.06 -6.91 -20.56
C GLY A 32 5.46 -7.30 -20.07
N GLY A 33 5.57 -7.76 -18.81
CA GLY A 33 6.83 -8.03 -18.14
C GLY A 33 7.46 -6.73 -17.64
N LEU A 34 7.90 -6.71 -16.38
CA LEU A 34 8.55 -5.57 -15.74
C LEU A 34 9.92 -5.28 -16.38
N ARG A 35 9.92 -4.71 -17.59
CA ARG A 35 11.12 -4.43 -18.38
C ARG A 35 11.57 -3.00 -18.13
N ARG A 36 12.88 -2.81 -17.93
CA ARG A 36 13.53 -1.48 -17.96
C ARG A 36 13.58 -0.94 -19.38
N GLY A 37 12.41 -0.63 -19.93
CA GLY A 37 12.22 -0.14 -21.29
C GLY A 37 11.94 1.35 -21.36
N ARG A 38 11.79 1.84 -22.59
CA ARG A 38 11.47 3.24 -22.90
C ARG A 38 10.15 3.72 -22.28
N THR A 39 9.18 2.82 -22.12
CA THR A 39 7.88 3.09 -21.46
C THR A 39 8.03 3.47 -20.00
N MET A 40 8.91 2.81 -19.24
CA MET A 40 9.21 3.16 -17.83
C MET A 40 9.77 4.58 -17.72
N TRP A 41 10.71 4.94 -18.60
CA TRP A 41 11.34 6.27 -18.60
C TRP A 41 10.37 7.37 -19.01
N ILE A 42 9.50 7.11 -20.00
CA ILE A 42 8.45 8.06 -20.40
C ILE A 42 7.48 8.28 -19.23
N MET A 43 7.04 7.22 -18.55
CA MET A 43 6.17 7.34 -17.38
C MET A 43 6.84 8.11 -16.24
N LEU A 44 8.11 7.83 -15.96
CA LEU A 44 8.90 8.54 -14.95
C LEU A 44 9.09 10.02 -15.30
N ALA A 45 9.29 10.34 -16.58
CA ALA A 45 9.43 11.72 -17.04
C ALA A 45 8.12 12.52 -16.94
N ILE A 46 6.97 11.88 -17.16
CA ILE A 46 5.64 12.50 -17.06
C ILE A 46 5.20 12.65 -15.59
N ALA A 47 5.62 11.74 -14.72
CA ALA A 47 5.21 11.70 -13.32
C ALA A 47 5.41 13.01 -12.52
N PRO A 48 6.56 13.73 -12.58
CA PRO A 48 6.74 14.97 -11.83
C PRO A 48 5.81 16.08 -12.32
N PHE A 49 5.52 16.15 -13.63
CA PHE A 49 4.57 17.12 -14.18
C PHE A 49 3.15 16.82 -13.71
N ALA A 50 2.75 15.56 -13.75
CA ALA A 50 1.44 15.11 -13.28
C ALA A 50 1.25 15.35 -11.77
N TYR A 51 2.29 15.10 -10.97
CA TYR A 51 2.28 15.33 -9.52
C TYR A 51 2.25 16.83 -9.16
N ALA A 52 2.97 17.67 -9.89
CA ALA A 52 3.07 19.10 -9.61
C ALA A 52 1.78 19.89 -9.92
N VAL A 53 0.85 19.33 -10.72
CA VAL A 53 -0.39 20.03 -11.12
C VAL A 53 -1.20 20.49 -9.91
N ARG A 54 -1.40 19.62 -8.91
CA ARG A 54 -2.19 19.95 -7.73
C ARG A 54 -1.58 21.08 -6.86
N PRO A 55 -0.32 21.00 -6.40
CA PRO A 55 0.27 22.08 -5.62
C PRO A 55 0.42 23.39 -6.41
N VAL A 56 0.62 23.33 -7.73
CA VAL A 56 0.68 24.54 -8.58
C VAL A 56 -0.69 25.21 -8.69
N LEU A 57 -1.77 24.45 -8.86
CA LEU A 57 -3.13 24.99 -8.89
C LEU A 57 -3.57 25.55 -7.53
N GLU A 58 -3.35 24.81 -6.45
CA GLU A 58 -3.77 25.19 -5.10
C GLU A 58 -2.93 26.35 -4.53
N LYS A 59 -1.59 26.30 -4.67
CA LYS A 59 -0.69 27.30 -4.07
C LYS A 59 -0.28 28.42 -5.03
N GLY A 60 -0.19 28.14 -6.33
CA GLY A 60 0.24 29.11 -7.33
C GLY A 60 -0.91 29.93 -7.92
N LEU A 61 -2.10 29.35 -8.08
CA LEU A 61 -3.28 30.03 -8.63
C LEU A 61 -4.35 30.37 -7.58
N HIS A 62 -4.11 30.08 -6.30
CA HIS A 62 -5.05 30.31 -5.19
C HIS A 62 -6.45 29.73 -5.43
N GLN A 63 -6.54 28.64 -6.19
CA GLN A 63 -7.80 27.92 -6.40
C GLN A 63 -8.23 27.23 -5.09
N PRO A 64 -9.54 27.13 -4.80
CA PRO A 64 -10.03 26.40 -3.64
C PRO A 64 -9.51 24.95 -3.66
N ALA A 65 -9.18 24.41 -2.48
CA ALA A 65 -8.58 23.08 -2.33
C ALA A 65 -9.33 22.04 -3.18
N ALA A 66 -8.60 21.31 -4.02
CA ALA A 66 -9.20 20.39 -4.97
C ALA A 66 -9.99 19.33 -4.20
N VAL A 67 -11.30 19.25 -4.47
CA VAL A 67 -12.15 18.20 -3.90
C VAL A 67 -11.70 16.85 -4.47
N SER A 68 -11.62 15.85 -3.59
CA SER A 68 -11.28 14.47 -3.94
C SER A 68 -12.15 13.98 -5.11
N GLY A 69 -11.53 13.47 -6.18
CA GLY A 69 -12.23 13.06 -7.41
C GLY A 69 -12.29 14.10 -8.54
N SER A 70 -11.70 15.28 -8.35
CA SER A 70 -11.54 16.27 -9.42
C SER A 70 -10.41 15.90 -10.40
N TYR A 71 -10.44 16.43 -11.62
CA TYR A 71 -9.39 16.23 -12.63
C TYR A 71 -7.95 16.48 -12.13
N PRO A 72 -7.65 17.55 -11.36
CA PRO A 72 -6.30 17.76 -10.81
C PRO A 72 -5.89 16.74 -9.75
N ASP A 73 -6.84 16.21 -8.97
CA ASP A 73 -6.59 15.14 -8.00
C ASP A 73 -6.25 13.82 -8.70
N THR A 74 -6.98 13.52 -9.78
CA THR A 74 -6.72 12.34 -10.61
C THR A 74 -5.34 12.41 -11.27
N LEU A 75 -4.95 13.58 -11.79
CA LEU A 75 -3.64 13.74 -12.43
C LEU A 75 -2.48 13.62 -11.43
N HIS A 76 -2.67 14.11 -10.21
CA HIS A 76 -1.73 13.88 -9.13
C HIS A 76 -1.59 12.38 -8.80
N ASP A 77 -2.71 11.65 -8.74
CA ASP A 77 -2.71 10.19 -8.52
C ASP A 77 -2.05 9.42 -9.68
N VAL A 78 -2.23 9.85 -10.93
CA VAL A 78 -1.51 9.30 -12.10
C VAL A 78 0.00 9.44 -11.90
N GLY A 79 0.46 10.62 -11.46
CA GLY A 79 1.87 10.87 -11.18
C GLY A 79 2.41 9.89 -10.13
N LEU A 80 1.69 9.69 -9.03
CA LEU A 80 2.07 8.73 -7.99
C LEU A 80 2.14 7.29 -8.51
N VAL A 81 1.17 6.87 -9.31
CA VAL A 81 1.14 5.52 -9.91
C VAL A 81 2.35 5.31 -10.84
N PHE A 82 2.71 6.31 -11.65
CA PHE A 82 3.87 6.21 -12.54
C PHE A 82 5.20 6.16 -11.77
N VAL A 83 5.36 6.97 -10.72
CA VAL A 83 6.54 6.87 -9.83
C VAL A 83 6.60 5.49 -9.18
N ALA A 84 5.49 5.00 -8.63
CA ALA A 84 5.43 3.70 -7.98
C ALA A 84 5.79 2.56 -8.95
N TYR A 85 5.25 2.58 -10.17
CA TYR A 85 5.57 1.61 -11.21
C TYR A 85 7.07 1.64 -11.58
N ALA A 86 7.63 2.82 -11.84
CA ALA A 86 9.04 2.96 -12.17
C ALA A 86 9.95 2.47 -11.03
N ALA A 87 9.62 2.81 -9.78
CA ALA A 87 10.34 2.32 -8.60
C ALA A 87 10.29 0.79 -8.51
N ILE A 88 9.12 0.17 -8.71
CA ILE A 88 8.95 -1.29 -8.70
C ILE A 88 9.77 -1.96 -9.81
N VAL A 89 9.72 -1.44 -11.05
CA VAL A 89 10.51 -1.98 -12.18
C VAL A 89 12.01 -1.84 -11.92
N LEU A 90 12.44 -0.70 -11.38
CA LEU A 90 13.84 -0.49 -11.00
C LEU A 90 14.25 -1.50 -9.95
N LEU A 91 13.47 -1.67 -8.88
CA LEU A 91 13.71 -2.62 -7.78
C LEU A 91 13.71 -4.07 -8.24
N ALA A 92 12.77 -4.45 -9.11
CA ALA A 92 12.66 -5.80 -9.65
C ALA A 92 13.85 -6.17 -10.55
N GLY A 93 14.43 -5.19 -11.25
CA GLY A 93 15.58 -5.36 -12.14
C GLY A 93 16.95 -5.27 -11.47
N LEU A 94 17.07 -5.21 -10.14
CA LEU A 94 18.39 -5.22 -9.49
C LEU A 94 19.06 -6.60 -9.64
N PRO A 95 20.26 -6.70 -10.25
CA PRO A 95 20.92 -7.96 -10.54
C PRO A 95 21.44 -8.70 -9.29
N ARG A 96 21.58 -7.99 -8.16
CA ARG A 96 21.88 -8.58 -6.85
C ARG A 96 20.99 -7.94 -5.80
N ARG A 97 20.01 -8.70 -5.29
CA ARG A 97 19.34 -8.37 -4.03
C ARG A 97 20.36 -8.53 -2.91
N GLY A 98 21.12 -7.47 -2.64
CA GLY A 98 22.09 -7.45 -1.55
C GLY A 98 21.39 -7.53 -0.20
N ALA A 99 22.12 -7.92 0.85
CA ALA A 99 21.61 -7.99 2.22
C ALA A 99 20.95 -6.68 2.70
N VAL A 100 21.38 -5.54 2.14
CA VAL A 100 20.79 -4.21 2.38
C VAL A 100 19.37 -4.11 1.83
N VAL A 101 19.14 -4.57 0.59
CA VAL A 101 17.80 -4.57 -0.03
C VAL A 101 16.88 -5.50 0.76
N ASP A 102 17.36 -6.71 1.09
CA ASP A 102 16.56 -7.63 1.90
C ASP A 102 16.29 -7.11 3.32
N GLY A 103 17.22 -6.37 3.93
CA GLY A 103 17.03 -5.73 5.23
C GLY A 103 16.02 -4.58 5.21
N VAL A 104 16.11 -3.69 4.21
CA VAL A 104 15.18 -2.55 4.05
C VAL A 104 13.77 -3.04 3.73
N PHE A 105 13.62 -4.07 2.90
CA PHE A 105 12.31 -4.63 2.57
C PHE A 105 11.84 -5.71 3.56
N ALA A 106 12.65 -6.08 4.56
CA ALA A 106 12.24 -7.02 5.61
C ALA A 106 10.96 -6.57 6.33
N PRO A 107 10.86 -5.35 6.90
CA PRO A 107 9.62 -4.91 7.55
C PRO A 107 8.43 -4.89 6.59
N LEU A 108 8.66 -4.53 5.33
CA LEU A 108 7.59 -4.51 4.32
C LEU A 108 7.05 -5.92 4.03
N ARG A 109 7.93 -6.94 3.97
CA ARG A 109 7.53 -8.35 3.85
C ARG A 109 6.75 -8.82 5.08
N VAL A 110 7.17 -8.39 6.27
CA VAL A 110 6.50 -8.71 7.53
C VAL A 110 5.09 -8.14 7.56
N TRP A 111 4.93 -6.86 7.25
CA TRP A 111 3.61 -6.22 7.20
C TRP A 111 2.70 -6.85 6.14
N GLY A 112 3.27 -7.25 4.99
CA GLY A 112 2.51 -7.98 3.98
C GLY A 112 2.05 -9.37 4.43
N GLN A 113 2.82 -10.06 5.29
CA GLN A 113 2.43 -11.35 5.86
C GLN A 113 1.32 -11.22 6.92
N LEU A 114 1.24 -10.06 7.57
CA LEU A 114 0.30 -9.72 8.64
C LEU A 114 -0.79 -8.74 8.19
N ALA A 115 -1.00 -8.60 6.88
CA ALA A 115 -1.81 -7.51 6.34
C ALA A 115 -3.26 -7.50 6.86
N LEU A 116 -3.87 -8.68 7.02
CA LEU A 116 -5.26 -8.81 7.47
C LEU A 116 -5.38 -8.56 8.97
N SER A 117 -4.45 -9.09 9.77
CA SER A 117 -4.40 -8.83 11.21
C SER A 117 -4.07 -7.36 11.50
N LEU A 118 -3.15 -6.75 10.73
CA LEU A 118 -2.81 -5.33 10.84
C LEU A 118 -3.98 -4.43 10.44
N TYR A 119 -4.74 -4.81 9.41
CA TYR A 119 -5.97 -4.12 9.04
C TYR A 119 -7.01 -4.16 10.17
N LEU A 120 -7.25 -5.32 10.76
CA LEU A 120 -8.21 -5.45 11.86
C LEU A 120 -7.77 -4.68 13.10
N LEU A 121 -6.46 -4.70 13.42
CA LEU A 121 -5.90 -3.89 14.50
C LEU A 121 -6.08 -2.39 14.23
N HIS A 122 -5.85 -1.95 12.99
CA HIS A 122 -6.06 -0.56 12.60
C HIS A 122 -7.53 -0.15 12.78
N VAL A 123 -8.47 -0.94 12.26
CA VAL A 123 -9.91 -0.68 12.40
C VAL A 123 -10.32 -0.66 13.87
N TRP A 124 -9.77 -1.56 14.68
CA TRP A 124 -10.02 -1.60 16.11
C TRP A 124 -9.53 -0.33 16.82
N ILE A 125 -8.32 0.14 16.53
CA ILE A 125 -7.79 1.40 17.09
C ILE A 125 -8.66 2.60 16.67
N VAL A 126 -9.06 2.68 15.40
CA VAL A 126 -9.96 3.73 14.91
C VAL A 126 -11.30 3.68 15.65
N SER A 127 -11.83 2.47 15.88
CA SER A 127 -13.09 2.30 16.63
C SER A 127 -12.96 2.76 18.09
N LEU A 128 -11.82 2.49 18.74
CA LEU A 128 -11.54 2.95 20.10
C LEU A 128 -11.45 4.46 20.19
N TRP A 129 -10.84 5.11 19.21
CA TRP A 129 -10.83 6.57 19.13
C TRP A 129 -12.24 7.13 18.98
N ALA A 130 -13.03 6.55 18.08
CA ALA A 130 -14.40 6.97 17.84
C ALA A 130 -15.29 6.81 19.09
N THR A 131 -15.09 5.77 19.89
CA THR A 131 -15.88 5.55 21.13
C THR A 131 -15.40 6.38 22.32
N SER A 132 -14.11 6.65 22.43
CA SER A 132 -13.53 7.37 23.58
C SER A 132 -13.57 8.89 23.45
N ILE A 133 -13.26 9.42 22.28
CA ILE A 133 -13.05 10.86 22.04
C ILE A 133 -14.03 11.40 20.99
N GLY A 134 -14.73 10.52 20.27
CA GLY A 134 -15.59 10.89 19.15
C GLY A 134 -14.80 11.05 17.84
N TRP A 135 -15.48 11.51 16.79
CA TRP A 135 -14.84 11.75 15.49
C TRP A 135 -14.04 13.06 15.53
N PRO A 136 -12.71 13.03 15.33
CA PRO A 136 -11.91 14.24 15.35
C PRO A 136 -12.33 15.18 14.22
N THR A 137 -12.61 16.45 14.56
CA THR A 137 -12.93 17.51 13.59
C THR A 137 -11.69 18.17 12.98
N ALA A 138 -10.51 17.90 13.55
CA ALA A 138 -9.22 18.40 13.09
C ALA A 138 -8.16 17.30 13.07
N ASN A 139 -7.15 17.46 12.21
CA ASN A 139 -6.03 16.54 12.10
C ASN A 139 -5.20 16.54 13.41
N MET A 140 -5.40 15.52 14.23
CA MET A 140 -4.62 15.30 15.45
C MET A 140 -3.38 14.45 15.14
N PRO A 141 -2.15 14.97 15.34
CA PRO A 141 -0.91 14.22 15.08
C PRO A 141 -0.84 12.92 15.90
N LEU A 142 -1.37 12.95 17.14
CA LEU A 142 -1.42 11.79 18.02
C LEU A 142 -2.35 10.69 17.50
N GLY A 143 -3.53 11.07 16.98
CA GLY A 143 -4.45 10.14 16.33
C GLY A 143 -3.79 9.47 15.12
N TRP A 144 -3.16 10.26 14.25
CA TRP A 144 -2.39 9.76 13.11
C TRP A 144 -1.28 8.80 13.54
N ALA A 145 -0.45 9.17 14.51
CA ALA A 145 0.64 8.31 14.99
C ALA A 145 0.11 6.99 15.57
N SER A 146 -0.99 7.04 16.31
CA SER A 146 -1.61 5.83 16.89
C SER A 146 -2.23 4.91 15.82
N VAL A 147 -2.78 5.46 14.75
CA VAL A 147 -3.46 4.69 13.70
C VAL A 147 -2.46 4.16 12.66
N VAL A 148 -1.36 4.87 12.42
CA VAL A 148 -0.35 4.49 11.41
C VAL A 148 0.84 3.80 12.05
N LEU A 149 1.51 4.43 13.00
CA LEU A 149 2.78 3.91 13.54
C LEU A 149 2.57 2.76 14.52
N ALA A 150 1.52 2.82 15.36
CA ALA A 150 1.32 1.78 16.36
C ALA A 150 1.02 0.40 15.76
N PRO A 151 0.12 0.23 14.76
CA PRO A 151 -0.07 -1.07 14.11
C PRO A 151 1.19 -1.61 13.45
N LEU A 152 2.00 -0.75 12.83
CA LEU A 152 3.25 -1.15 12.19
C LEU A 152 4.27 -1.65 13.20
N ALA A 153 4.39 -0.96 14.35
CA ALA A 153 5.25 -1.37 15.45
C ALA A 153 4.77 -2.68 16.08
N VAL A 154 3.46 -2.82 16.32
CA VAL A 154 2.85 -4.04 16.88
C VAL A 154 3.05 -5.23 15.93
N ALA A 155 2.83 -5.07 14.63
CA ALA A 155 3.04 -6.15 13.67
C ALA A 155 4.51 -6.54 13.55
N TRP A 156 5.43 -5.57 13.60
CA TRP A 156 6.86 -5.86 13.61
C TRP A 156 7.28 -6.64 14.86
N LEU A 157 6.79 -6.22 16.03
CA LEU A 157 7.04 -6.90 17.31
C LEU A 157 6.44 -8.31 17.32
N TRP A 158 5.18 -8.45 16.86
CA TRP A 158 4.49 -9.74 16.75
C TRP A 158 5.26 -10.71 15.86
N TRP A 159 5.71 -10.26 14.70
CA TRP A 159 6.52 -11.09 13.81
C TRP A 159 7.82 -11.56 14.47
N ARG A 160 8.45 -10.70 15.29
CA ARG A 160 9.70 -11.05 15.97
C ARG A 160 9.54 -12.17 16.99
N PHE A 161 8.36 -12.29 17.62
CA PHE A 161 8.10 -13.25 18.70
C PHE A 161 7.23 -14.45 18.30
N VAL A 162 6.19 -14.22 17.49
CA VAL A 162 5.16 -15.21 17.16
C VAL A 162 5.29 -15.68 15.71
N GLY A 163 5.54 -14.76 14.77
CA GLY A 163 5.67 -15.04 13.34
C GLY A 163 4.42 -14.68 12.54
N THR A 164 3.64 -15.68 12.11
CA THR A 164 2.43 -15.47 11.29
C THR A 164 1.30 -14.84 12.11
N GLY A 165 0.46 -14.05 11.44
CA GLY A 165 -0.64 -13.31 12.07
C GLY A 165 -1.76 -14.24 12.49
N PRO A 166 -2.45 -13.94 13.60
CA PRO A 166 -3.48 -14.82 14.15
C PRO A 166 -4.62 -15.05 13.16
N VAL A 167 -5.04 -14.00 12.45
CA VAL A 167 -6.15 -14.08 11.50
C VAL A 167 -5.73 -14.78 10.21
N GLU A 168 -4.51 -14.54 9.74
CA GLU A 168 -3.94 -15.21 8.58
C GLU A 168 -3.72 -16.71 8.84
N TRP A 169 -3.39 -17.07 10.07
CA TRP A 169 -3.30 -18.47 10.50
C TRP A 169 -4.69 -19.12 10.50
N LEU A 170 -5.69 -18.47 11.12
CA LEU A 170 -7.08 -18.94 11.11
C LEU A 170 -7.61 -19.12 9.68
N MET A 171 -7.38 -18.12 8.83
CA MET A 171 -7.82 -18.17 7.43
C MET A 171 -7.08 -19.24 6.63
N GLY A 172 -5.79 -19.46 6.92
CA GLY A 172 -5.02 -20.57 6.38
C GLY A 172 -5.57 -21.94 6.80
N ALA A 173 -6.00 -22.08 8.06
CA ALA A 173 -6.63 -23.29 8.57
C ALA A 173 -7.98 -23.56 7.89
N VAL A 174 -8.85 -22.54 7.79
CA VAL A 174 -10.16 -22.64 7.13
C VAL A 174 -10.01 -22.96 5.63
N SER A 175 -9.02 -22.36 4.97
CA SER A 175 -8.79 -22.55 3.53
C SER A 175 -8.01 -23.83 3.19
N GLY A 176 -7.67 -24.66 4.17
CA GLY A 176 -6.87 -25.87 3.98
C GLY A 176 -5.42 -25.62 3.53
N ARG A 177 -4.93 -24.38 3.65
CA ARG A 177 -3.56 -23.95 3.31
C ARG A 177 -2.86 -23.39 4.56
N PRO A 178 -2.53 -24.24 5.54
CA PRO A 178 -2.00 -23.79 6.81
C PRO A 178 -0.66 -23.07 6.62
N LYS A 179 -0.57 -21.84 7.15
CA LYS A 179 0.69 -21.08 7.24
C LYS A 179 1.35 -21.38 8.58
N PRO A 180 2.66 -21.70 8.63
CA PRO A 180 3.34 -22.01 9.89
C PRO A 180 3.40 -20.79 10.80
N LEU A 181 3.04 -20.95 12.08
CA LEU A 181 3.08 -19.86 13.07
C LEU A 181 4.51 -19.34 13.25
N ILE A 182 5.47 -20.25 13.46
CA ILE A 182 6.89 -19.90 13.63
C ILE A 182 7.64 -20.07 12.31
N VAL A 183 8.33 -19.01 11.87
CA VAL A 183 9.35 -19.09 10.81
C VAL A 183 10.51 -19.91 11.36
N ARG A 184 10.45 -21.23 11.18
CA ARG A 184 11.56 -22.11 11.51
C ARG A 184 12.72 -21.74 10.59
N ARG A 185 13.68 -20.93 11.07
CA ARG A 185 14.97 -20.74 10.38
C ARG A 185 15.52 -22.14 10.15
N ARG A 186 15.41 -22.65 8.92
CA ARG A 186 16.13 -23.86 8.52
C ARG A 186 17.61 -23.51 8.64
N GLY A 187 18.22 -23.94 9.74
CA GLY A 187 19.66 -24.00 9.84
C GLY A 187 20.14 -24.83 8.66
N ILE A 188 20.97 -24.22 7.81
CA ILE A 188 21.69 -24.91 6.74
C ILE A 188 22.58 -25.92 7.46
N ARG A 189 22.13 -27.18 7.60
CA ARG A 189 23.05 -28.27 7.89
C ARG A 189 23.88 -28.45 6.62
N ALA A 190 25.10 -27.90 6.66
CA ALA A 190 26.14 -28.30 5.74
C ALA A 190 26.25 -29.83 5.82
N ARG A 191 25.87 -30.49 4.73
CA ARG A 191 26.05 -31.93 4.57
C ARG A 191 27.52 -32.10 4.22
N THR A 192 28.39 -32.23 5.22
CA THR A 192 29.76 -32.70 5.02
C THR A 192 29.67 -34.16 4.62
N THR A 193 29.79 -34.41 3.32
CA THR A 193 30.02 -35.73 2.75
C THR A 193 31.51 -35.96 2.61
N GLY A 194 31.99 -37.05 3.20
CA GLY A 194 33.19 -37.80 2.78
C GLY A 194 34.50 -37.22 3.21
#